data_AF-A0A7K3MS88-F1
#
_entry.id   AF-A0A7K3MS88-F1
#
_cell.length_a   1.000
_cell.length_b   1.000
_cell.length_c   1.000
_cell.angle_alpha   90.00
_cell.angle_beta   90.00
_cell.angle_gamma   90.00
#
_symmetry.space_group_name_H-M   'P 1'
#
loop_
_entity.id
_entity.type
_entity.pdbx_description
1 polymer ?
#
loop_
_entity_poly.entity_id
_entity_poly.type
_entity_poly.pdbx_seq_one_letter_code
_entity_poly.pdbx_strand_id
1 'polypeptide(L)'
;MSYFPAYRLFQGNEIINAVSFLNCKSDIEWRQKRKKDSELKLGQPKKDAKKNVQNLTAELKLQTSQTILTSIIKLNPKEIKNFSTILIWDKNRYSQYFDSEYYLGEREIHYLDFNLNLMKEELKEKVTPEVFKTIMEDKTIIKGWIQSNKMEIYFKE
;
A
#
# COMPACT_ATOMS: atom_id res chain seq x y z
N MET A 1 -0.59 -0.49 5.59
CA MET A 1 -0.25 0.48 4.53
C MET A 1 0.74 -0.19 3.60
N SER A 2 0.32 -0.48 2.37
CA SER A 2 1.16 -1.12 1.35
C SER A 2 2.11 -0.09 0.74
N TYR A 3 3.28 -0.56 0.29
CA TYR A 3 4.37 0.25 -0.28
C TYR A 3 4.12 0.65 -1.75
N PHE A 4 2.85 0.73 -2.15
CA PHE A 4 2.48 1.33 -3.42
C PHE A 4 2.35 2.84 -3.21
N PRO A 5 2.73 3.68 -4.19
CA PRO A 5 2.30 5.07 -4.17
C PRO A 5 0.79 5.05 -4.00
N ALA A 6 0.32 5.57 -2.87
CA ALA A 6 -1.10 5.66 -2.64
C ALA A 6 -1.61 6.69 -3.63
N TYR A 7 -2.63 6.33 -4.40
CA TYR A 7 -3.25 7.25 -5.31
C TYR A 7 -4.50 7.82 -4.67
N ARG A 8 -4.88 9.04 -5.06
CA ARG A 8 -6.19 9.61 -4.74
C ARG A 8 -6.94 9.84 -6.03
N LEU A 9 -8.21 9.47 -6.02
CA LEU A 9 -9.13 9.73 -7.10
C LEU A 9 -9.93 10.99 -6.78
N PHE A 10 -10.07 11.86 -7.78
CA PHE A 10 -10.88 13.05 -7.68
C PHE A 10 -11.97 13.04 -8.74
N GLN A 11 -13.11 13.63 -8.39
CA GLN A 11 -14.15 14.04 -9.34
C GLN A 11 -14.34 15.54 -9.16
N GLY A 12 -13.97 16.32 -10.18
CA GLY A 12 -13.79 17.76 -10.02
C GLY A 12 -12.78 18.08 -8.90
N ASN A 13 -13.24 18.73 -7.82
CA ASN A 13 -12.42 19.11 -6.67
C ASN A 13 -12.53 18.15 -5.47
N GLU A 14 -13.46 17.21 -5.49
CA GLU A 14 -13.72 16.31 -4.37
C GLU A 14 -12.87 15.05 -4.44
N ILE A 15 -12.39 14.58 -3.28
CA ILE A 15 -11.69 13.30 -3.17
C ILE A 15 -12.73 12.18 -3.06
N ILE A 16 -12.62 11.20 -3.94
CA ILE A 16 -13.40 9.97 -3.89
C ILE A 16 -12.55 8.87 -3.27
N ASN A 17 -13.14 8.12 -2.34
CA ASN A 17 -12.46 6.94 -1.80
C ASN A 17 -12.30 5.89 -2.90
N ALA A 18 -11.08 5.78 -3.40
CA ALA A 18 -10.78 5.02 -4.60
C ALA A 18 -10.45 3.56 -4.35
N VAL A 19 -10.37 3.14 -3.08
CA VAL A 19 -9.96 1.79 -2.64
C VAL A 19 -10.83 0.68 -3.26
N SER A 20 -12.02 1.04 -3.74
CA SER A 20 -13.00 0.17 -4.38
C SER A 20 -13.02 0.24 -5.91
N PHE A 21 -12.57 1.35 -6.51
CA PHE A 21 -12.71 1.58 -7.96
C PHE A 21 -11.48 1.10 -8.75
N LEU A 22 -10.28 1.33 -8.22
CA LEU A 22 -9.05 0.96 -8.92
C LEU A 22 -8.28 -0.09 -8.11
N ASN A 23 -8.13 -1.28 -8.68
CA ASN A 23 -7.39 -2.37 -8.07
C ASN A 23 -5.99 -2.46 -8.66
N CYS A 24 -4.97 -2.65 -7.81
CA CYS A 24 -3.63 -2.99 -8.30
C CYS A 24 -3.58 -4.49 -8.64
N LYS A 25 -2.99 -4.86 -9.80
CA LYS A 25 -2.86 -6.27 -10.21
C LYS A 25 -2.20 -7.15 -9.13
N SER A 26 -1.15 -6.65 -8.49
CA SER A 26 -0.45 -7.37 -7.43
C SER A 26 -1.33 -7.64 -6.21
N ASP A 27 -2.26 -6.74 -5.88
CA ASP A 27 -3.17 -6.91 -4.75
C ASP A 27 -4.20 -7.99 -5.04
N ILE A 28 -4.68 -8.07 -6.29
CA ILE A 28 -5.59 -9.14 -6.74
C ILE A 28 -4.89 -10.50 -6.61
N GLU A 29 -3.67 -10.62 -7.11
CA GLU A 29 -2.87 -11.85 -7.04
C GLU A 29 -2.57 -12.25 -5.59
N TRP A 30 -2.19 -11.28 -4.74
CA TRP A 30 -1.92 -11.53 -3.33
C TRP A 30 -3.17 -12.02 -2.58
N ARG A 31 -4.34 -11.42 -2.83
CA ARG A 31 -5.61 -11.85 -2.21
C ARG A 31 -5.96 -13.27 -2.63
N GLN A 32 -5.77 -13.63 -3.90
CA GLN A 32 -6.01 -14.99 -4.40
C GLN A 32 -5.09 -16.02 -3.73
N LYS A 33 -3.79 -15.70 -3.59
CA LYS A 33 -2.83 -16.56 -2.90
C LYS A 33 -3.22 -16.80 -1.44
N ARG A 34 -3.57 -15.73 -0.70
CA ARG A 34 -4.01 -15.86 0.69
C ARG A 34 -5.27 -16.69 0.89
N LYS A 35 -6.25 -16.59 -0.02
CA LYS A 35 -7.45 -17.44 0.03
C LYS A 35 -7.07 -18.91 -0.05
N LYS A 36 -6.25 -19.30 -1.03
CA LYS A 36 -5.75 -20.67 -1.17
C LYS A 36 -4.98 -21.14 0.07
N ASP A 37 -4.07 -20.32 0.58
CA ASP A 37 -3.29 -20.65 1.78
C ASP A 37 -4.17 -20.82 3.03
N SER A 38 -5.27 -20.07 3.13
CA SER A 38 -6.22 -20.18 4.24
C SER A 38 -7.05 -21.46 4.17
N GLU A 39 -7.52 -21.83 2.98
CA GLU A 39 -8.26 -23.07 2.72
C GLU A 39 -7.42 -24.31 3.04
N LEU A 40 -6.12 -24.28 2.72
CA LEU A 40 -5.16 -25.35 3.02
C LEU A 40 -4.89 -25.55 4.52
N LYS A 41 -5.12 -24.52 5.36
CA LYS A 41 -4.78 -24.53 6.80
C LYS A 41 -5.95 -24.84 7.73
N LEU A 42 -7.17 -25.02 7.20
CA LEU A 42 -8.38 -25.28 7.99
C LEU A 42 -8.36 -26.62 8.76
N GLY A 43 -7.42 -27.53 8.48
CA GLY A 43 -7.35 -28.86 9.09
C GLY A 43 -6.36 -29.05 10.26
N GLN A 44 -5.67 -28.01 10.73
CA GLN A 44 -4.63 -28.17 11.77
C GLN A 44 -5.13 -27.85 13.19
N PRO A 45 -4.77 -28.66 14.21
CA PRO A 45 -5.22 -28.46 15.58
C PRO A 45 -4.60 -27.19 16.20
N LYS A 46 -5.45 -26.32 16.75
CA LYS A 46 -5.07 -25.07 17.41
C LYS A 46 -4.50 -25.33 18.82
N LYS A 47 -3.21 -25.66 18.94
CA LYS A 47 -2.51 -25.59 20.24
C LYS A 47 -2.18 -24.13 20.60
N ASP A 48 -2.23 -23.79 21.89
CA ASP A 48 -1.95 -22.49 22.54
C ASP A 48 -1.89 -21.27 21.62
N ALA A 49 -3.08 -20.83 21.18
CA ALA A 49 -3.25 -19.75 20.22
C ALA A 49 -2.48 -18.47 20.60
N LYS A 50 -2.39 -18.14 21.90
CA LYS A 50 -1.72 -16.91 22.36
C LYS A 50 -0.19 -16.95 22.19
N LYS A 51 0.45 -18.07 22.55
CA LYS A 51 1.91 -18.24 22.41
C LYS A 51 2.30 -18.32 20.93
N ASN A 52 1.46 -18.96 20.12
CA ASN A 52 1.65 -19.03 18.67
C ASN A 52 1.50 -17.67 18.00
N VAL A 53 0.53 -16.85 18.42
CA VAL A 53 0.38 -15.48 17.90
C VAL A 53 1.57 -14.59 18.25
N GLN A 54 2.07 -14.66 19.49
CA GLN A 54 3.24 -13.85 19.90
C GLN A 54 4.50 -14.23 19.13
N ASN A 55 4.79 -15.53 19.01
CA ASN A 55 5.94 -16.02 18.24
C ASN A 55 5.82 -15.65 16.76
N LEU A 56 4.64 -15.84 16.16
CA LEU A 56 4.38 -15.46 14.77
C LEU A 56 4.54 -13.95 14.55
N THR A 57 4.07 -13.13 15.51
CA THR A 57 4.20 -11.67 15.43
C THR A 57 5.67 -11.24 15.46
N ALA A 58 6.48 -11.84 16.34
CA ALA A 58 7.91 -11.57 16.44
C ALA A 58 8.66 -11.99 15.16
N GLU A 59 8.35 -13.19 14.64
CA GLU A 59 8.94 -13.70 13.39
C GLU A 59 8.59 -12.81 12.19
N LEU A 60 7.31 -12.42 12.05
CA LEU A 60 6.88 -11.51 10.99
C LEU A 60 7.56 -10.14 11.10
N LYS A 61 7.75 -9.63 12.32
CA LYS A 61 8.45 -8.36 12.55
C LYS A 61 9.92 -8.45 12.15
N LEU A 62 10.59 -9.57 12.42
CA LEU A 62 11.96 -9.82 11.98
C LEU A 62 12.06 -9.91 10.45
N GLN A 63 11.19 -10.70 9.81
CA GLN A 63 11.14 -10.83 8.34
C GLN A 63 10.85 -9.48 7.67
N THR A 64 9.93 -8.70 8.23
CA THR A 64 9.60 -7.35 7.76
C THR A 64 10.82 -6.42 7.87
N SER A 65 11.56 -6.50 8.97
CA SER A 65 12.77 -5.70 9.19
C SER A 65 13.85 -6.00 8.15
N GLN A 66 14.10 -7.28 7.86
CA GLN A 66 15.04 -7.70 6.82
C GLN A 66 14.60 -7.21 5.44
N THR A 67 13.32 -7.37 5.12
CA THR A 67 12.76 -6.95 3.84
C THR A 67 12.90 -5.44 3.63
N ILE A 68 12.67 -4.63 4.66
CA ILE A 68 12.82 -3.18 4.56
C ILE A 68 14.27 -2.79 4.30
N LEU A 69 15.22 -3.37 5.03
CA LEU A 69 16.64 -3.06 4.86
C LEU A 69 17.14 -3.40 3.45
N THR A 70 16.72 -4.53 2.89
CA THR A 70 17.09 -4.93 1.53
C THR A 70 16.34 -4.15 0.45
N SER A 71 15.23 -3.50 0.81
CA SER A 71 14.44 -2.66 -0.10
C SER A 71 14.88 -1.20 -0.15
N ILE A 72 15.89 -0.79 0.65
CA ILE A 72 16.44 0.58 0.61
C ILE A 72 17.10 0.80 -0.75
N ILE A 73 16.59 1.79 -1.49
CA ILE A 73 17.14 2.19 -2.79
C ILE A 73 18.02 3.41 -2.57
N LYS A 74 19.31 3.27 -2.90
CA LYS A 74 20.26 4.38 -2.94
C LYS A 74 20.37 4.89 -4.38
N LEU A 75 20.25 6.19 -4.56
CA LEU A 75 20.37 6.85 -5.86
C LEU A 75 21.67 7.65 -5.89
N ASN A 76 22.44 7.53 -6.97
CA ASN A 76 23.60 8.38 -7.24
C ASN A 76 23.15 9.79 -7.70
N PRO A 77 24.03 10.79 -7.68
CA PRO A 77 23.72 12.10 -8.22
C PRO A 77 23.20 12.01 -9.66
N LYS A 78 22.01 12.61 -9.91
CA LYS A 78 21.30 12.59 -11.20
C LYS A 78 20.81 11.21 -11.65
N GLU A 79 20.87 10.19 -10.80
CA GLU A 79 20.25 8.90 -11.09
C GLU A 79 18.73 9.02 -11.02
N ILE A 80 18.06 8.49 -12.04
CA ILE A 80 16.61 8.47 -12.13
C ILE A 80 16.17 7.01 -12.08
N LYS A 81 15.27 6.69 -11.16
CA LYS A 81 14.63 5.38 -11.08
C LYS A 81 13.16 5.51 -11.40
N ASN A 82 12.72 4.72 -12.38
CA ASN A 82 11.33 4.70 -12.82
C ASN A 82 10.58 3.56 -12.11
N PHE A 83 9.37 3.86 -11.65
CA PHE A 83 8.45 2.90 -11.08
C PHE A 83 7.16 2.97 -11.88
N SER A 84 6.54 1.81 -12.09
CA SER A 84 5.26 1.71 -12.79
C SER A 84 4.35 0.76 -12.03
N THR A 85 3.07 1.09 -11.97
CA THR A 85 2.03 0.20 -11.49
C THR A 85 0.85 0.21 -12.46
N ILE A 86 0.12 -0.90 -12.53
CA ILE A 86 -1.07 -1.03 -13.37
C ILE A 86 -2.28 -1.01 -12.45
N LEU A 87 -3.11 0.01 -12.60
CA LEU A 87 -4.40 0.13 -11.96
C LEU A 87 -5.48 -0.42 -12.90
N ILE A 88 -6.33 -1.30 -12.38
CA ILE A 88 -7.41 -1.96 -13.11
C ILE A 88 -8.74 -1.44 -12.55
N TRP A 89 -9.54 -0.86 -13.44
CA TRP A 89 -10.92 -0.52 -13.12
C TRP A 89 -11.82 -1.74 -13.36
N ASP A 90 -12.64 -2.08 -12.37
CA ASP A 90 -13.61 -3.18 -12.45
C ASP A 90 -14.93 -2.77 -13.11
N LYS A 91 -15.00 -1.54 -13.65
CA LYS A 91 -16.17 -0.90 -14.25
C LYS A 91 -17.31 -0.57 -13.26
N ASN A 92 -17.13 -0.81 -11.97
CA ASN A 92 -18.08 -0.34 -10.97
C ASN A 92 -17.94 1.18 -10.79
N ARG A 93 -19.07 1.87 -10.74
CA ARG A 93 -19.13 3.33 -10.49
C ARG A 93 -19.67 3.68 -9.11
N TYR A 94 -20.22 2.70 -8.40
CA TYR A 94 -20.73 2.87 -7.05
C TYR A 94 -19.84 2.15 -6.04
N SER A 95 -19.58 2.80 -4.91
CA SER A 95 -18.93 2.18 -3.77
C SER A 95 -19.49 2.72 -2.47
N GLN A 96 -19.74 1.81 -1.53
CA GLN A 96 -20.04 2.15 -0.15
C GLN A 96 -18.83 1.83 0.74
N TYR A 97 -18.46 2.76 1.62
CA TYR A 97 -17.41 2.58 2.61
C TYR A 97 -17.89 3.13 3.96
N PHE A 98 -18.13 2.22 4.92
CA PHE A 98 -18.86 2.52 6.16
C PHE A 98 -20.19 3.24 5.84
N ASP A 99 -20.43 4.39 6.46
CA ASP A 99 -21.66 5.17 6.29
C ASP A 99 -21.58 6.17 5.12
N SER A 100 -20.54 6.08 4.28
CA SER A 100 -20.33 6.96 3.14
C SER A 100 -20.56 6.22 1.82
N GLU A 101 -21.26 6.88 0.91
CA GLU A 101 -21.50 6.42 -0.46
C GLU A 101 -20.75 7.30 -1.46
N TYR A 102 -20.16 6.67 -2.46
CA TYR A 102 -19.35 7.32 -3.48
C TYR A 102 -19.84 6.88 -4.87
N TYR A 103 -19.97 7.84 -5.79
CA TYR A 103 -20.38 7.60 -7.16
C TYR A 103 -19.45 8.29 -8.16
N LEU A 104 -18.96 7.52 -9.15
CA LEU A 104 -18.18 8.01 -10.28
C LEU A 104 -19.12 8.43 -11.42
N GLY A 105 -19.39 9.73 -11.51
CA GLY A 105 -20.16 10.36 -12.58
C GLY A 105 -19.60 10.02 -13.96
N GLU A 106 -20.48 9.75 -14.92
CA GLU A 106 -20.08 9.35 -16.28
C GLU A 106 -19.57 10.52 -17.13
N ARG A 107 -20.06 11.73 -16.86
CA ARG A 107 -19.77 12.95 -17.61
C ARG A 107 -18.83 13.91 -16.88
N GLU A 108 -18.39 13.51 -15.70
CA GLU A 108 -17.50 14.30 -14.87
C GLU A 108 -16.05 14.12 -15.30
N ILE A 109 -15.23 15.14 -15.04
CA ILE A 109 -13.79 15.04 -15.22
C ILE A 109 -13.18 14.45 -13.96
N HIS A 110 -12.42 13.37 -14.13
CA HIS A 110 -11.72 12.69 -13.04
C HIS A 110 -10.23 12.96 -13.07
N TYR A 111 -9.61 12.94 -11.90
CA TYR A 111 -8.17 13.09 -11.77
C TYR A 111 -7.57 12.04 -10.85
N LEU A 112 -6.33 11.66 -11.13
CA LEU A 112 -5.48 10.91 -10.23
C LEU A 112 -4.30 11.78 -9.79
N ASP A 113 -3.97 11.73 -8.51
CA ASP A 113 -2.62 12.05 -8.07
C ASP A 113 -2.01 10.87 -7.33
N PHE A 114 -0.68 10.82 -7.32
CA PHE A 114 0.10 9.88 -6.55
C PHE A 114 0.69 10.61 -5.34
N ASN A 115 0.57 10.00 -4.18
CA ASN A 115 1.25 10.42 -2.98
C ASN A 115 2.18 9.32 -2.48
N LEU A 116 3.32 9.75 -1.97
CA LEU A 116 4.33 8.89 -1.37
C LEU A 116 4.65 9.46 0.00
N ASN A 117 4.42 8.64 1.02
CA ASN A 117 4.80 8.94 2.38
C ASN A 117 6.11 8.24 2.71
N LEU A 118 7.16 9.03 2.95
CA LEU A 118 8.50 8.58 3.29
C LEU A 118 8.84 8.84 4.77
N MET A 119 7.84 9.01 5.63
CA MET A 119 8.03 9.24 7.05
C MET A 119 8.59 7.98 7.74
N LYS A 120 9.87 8.02 8.09
CA LYS A 120 10.60 6.91 8.73
C LYS A 120 9.95 6.46 10.04
N GLU A 121 9.30 7.39 10.74
CA GLU A 121 8.61 7.16 12.02
C GLU A 121 7.51 6.08 11.90
N GLU A 122 6.89 5.93 10.73
CA GLU A 122 5.85 4.92 10.49
C GLU A 122 6.38 3.48 10.54
N LEU A 123 7.69 3.30 10.56
CA LEU A 123 8.33 2.00 10.65
C LEU A 123 8.43 1.49 12.09
N LYS A 124 8.26 2.35 13.11
CA LYS A 124 8.46 1.99 14.53
C LYS A 124 7.73 0.73 14.95
N GLU A 125 6.47 0.60 14.57
CA GLU A 125 5.65 -0.56 14.93
C GLU A 125 5.95 -1.79 14.06
N LYS A 126 6.51 -1.58 12.86
CA LYS A 126 6.71 -2.60 11.82
C LYS A 126 8.06 -3.30 11.89
N VAL A 127 9.09 -2.66 12.45
CA VAL A 127 10.46 -3.21 12.49
C VAL A 127 10.98 -3.35 13.91
N THR A 128 12.01 -4.18 14.09
CA THR A 128 12.64 -4.33 15.41
C THR A 128 13.27 -3.01 15.87
N PRO A 129 13.41 -2.79 17.20
CA PRO A 129 13.99 -1.55 17.73
C PRO A 129 15.38 -1.22 17.17
N GLU A 130 16.21 -2.24 16.94
CA GLU A 130 17.58 -2.10 16.41
C GLU A 130 17.57 -1.58 14.97
N VAL A 131 16.70 -2.16 14.13
CA VAL A 131 16.53 -1.74 12.73
C VAL A 131 15.91 -0.36 12.66
N PHE A 132 14.92 -0.06 13.51
CA PHE A 132 14.32 1.26 13.58
C PHE A 132 15.36 2.33 13.92
N LYS A 133 16.20 2.08 14.94
CA LYS A 133 17.29 2.99 15.31
C LYS A 133 18.24 3.24 14.14
N THR A 134 18.67 2.18 13.45
CA THR A 134 19.55 2.27 12.27
C THR A 134 18.96 3.18 11.19
N ILE A 135 17.67 3.00 10.87
CA ILE A 135 16.97 3.80 9.85
C ILE A 135 16.82 5.27 10.29
N MET A 136 16.57 5.51 11.57
CA MET A 136 16.42 6.87 12.10
C MET A 136 17.75 7.65 12.08
N GLU A 137 18.86 6.98 12.39
CA GLU A 137 20.20 7.56 12.41
C GLU A 137 20.78 7.80 11.00
N ASP A 138 20.31 7.08 9.99
CA ASP A 138 20.72 7.30 8.60
C ASP A 138 20.13 8.62 8.04
N LYS A 139 21.00 9.61 7.87
CA LYS A 139 20.69 10.94 7.33
C LYS A 139 20.55 10.96 5.81
N THR A 140 20.95 9.89 5.12
CA THR A 140 20.87 9.77 3.65
C THR A 140 19.48 9.33 3.19
N ILE A 141 18.66 8.78 4.09
CA ILE A 141 17.29 8.39 3.80
C ILE A 141 16.39 9.62 3.73
N ILE A 142 15.80 9.83 2.56
CA ILE A 142 14.83 10.91 2.31
C ILE A 142 13.60 10.70 3.19
N LYS A 143 13.12 11.79 3.78
CA LYS A 143 11.90 11.85 4.58
C LYS A 143 10.99 12.94 4.05
N GLY A 144 9.69 12.66 4.02
CA GLY A 144 8.67 13.67 3.72
C GLY A 144 7.48 13.10 2.97
N TRP A 145 6.65 14.02 2.50
CA TRP A 145 5.48 13.74 1.67
C TRP A 145 5.78 14.24 0.26
N ILE A 146 5.71 13.33 -0.70
CA ILE A 146 5.82 13.69 -2.11
C ILE A 146 4.45 13.50 -2.72
N GLN A 147 3.99 14.51 -3.46
CA GLN A 147 2.74 14.47 -4.17
C GLN A 147 3.00 14.83 -5.63
N SER A 148 2.44 14.06 -6.55
CA SER A 148 2.47 14.38 -7.97
C SER A 148 1.46 15.48 -8.31
N ASN A 149 1.59 16.03 -9.52
CA ASN A 149 0.50 16.79 -10.12
C ASN A 149 -0.74 15.89 -10.28
N LYS A 150 -1.92 16.52 -10.29
CA LYS A 150 -3.16 15.86 -10.71
C LYS A 150 -3.10 15.59 -12.21
N MET A 151 -3.37 14.35 -12.59
CA MET A 151 -3.47 13.91 -13.97
C MET A 151 -4.92 13.61 -14.28
N GLU A 152 -5.46 14.23 -15.32
CA GLU A 152 -6.79 13.90 -15.83
C GLU A 152 -6.83 12.46 -16.32
N ILE A 153 -7.89 11.74 -15.99
CA ILE A 153 -8.13 10.38 -16.44
C ILE A 153 -9.55 10.24 -16.99
N TYR A 154 -9.71 9.31 -17.94
CA TYR A 154 -10.99 9.01 -18.54
C TYR A 154 -11.37 7.56 -18.27
N PHE A 155 -12.46 7.37 -17.53
CA PHE A 155 -13.11 6.08 -17.39
C PHE A 155 -13.95 5.80 -18.65
N LYS A 156 -13.29 5.30 -19.72
CA LYS A 156 -13.96 4.87 -20.97
C LYS A 156 -14.60 3.49 -20.79
N GLU A 157 -15.80 3.32 -21.33
CA GLU A 157 -16.60 2.08 -21.30
C GLU A 157 -15.87 0.85 -21.86
#